data_AF-A0A9D2IS19-F1
#
_entry.id   AF-A0A9D2IS19-F1
#
_cell.length_a   1.000
_cell.length_b   1.000
_cell.length_c   1.000
_cell.angle_alpha   90.00
_cell.angle_beta   90.00
_cell.angle_gamma   90.00
#
_symmetry.space_group_name_H-M   'P 1'
#
loop_
_entity.id
_entity.type
_entity.pdbx_description
1 polymer ?
#
loop_
_entity_poly.entity_id
_entity_poly.type
_entity_poly.pdbx_seq_one_letter_code
_entity_poly.pdbx_strand_id
1 'polypeptide(L)'
;MKRLWKICLALLACLFMPLSVRADSPGDTPDYYTDYYVVVESVDGSIDIYSEASANSTKLNNDPIPNGTALHIEGEKMNEGRNWGYVEYHGMNGYVPLDACRMKELSEAVESEILLGGSKDVAYDVEVDSQEGSVALYRGPGEKFGVNGNLEAIENGKKLHISQEVEGEDGSKWGLTSKEGTEGWVNLEDTKKWQDRENVSDMFSMENADSVSPSRKKTAPTATPTPKPTATPTPEPTATPTPTPTATPTPTPSPTPTPEPTATPEPTNTPAPTATEKPEDTPAAAAADSEVETSGENVKAASWISDPLIWIGIFACLAAVLLLIYHFKKK
;
A
#
# COMPACT_ATOMS: atom_id res chain seq x y z
N MET A 1 -33.66 31.08 -27.36
CA MET A 1 -33.72 29.87 -26.49
C MET A 1 -32.88 28.70 -26.98
N LYS A 2 -32.84 28.35 -28.29
CA LYS A 2 -32.09 27.17 -28.77
C LYS A 2 -30.56 27.34 -28.92
N ARG A 3 -30.05 28.58 -29.02
CA ARG A 3 -28.59 28.87 -29.04
C ARG A 3 -27.98 29.02 -27.64
N LEU A 4 -28.80 29.41 -26.65
CA LEU A 4 -28.40 29.47 -25.24
C LEU A 4 -28.32 28.08 -24.59
N TRP A 5 -29.21 27.15 -24.98
CA TRP A 5 -29.18 25.76 -24.50
C TRP A 5 -27.86 25.06 -24.87
N LYS A 6 -27.37 25.21 -26.11
CA LYS A 6 -26.12 24.55 -26.52
C LYS A 6 -24.88 25.10 -25.80
N ILE A 7 -24.90 26.37 -25.38
CA ILE A 7 -23.81 26.97 -24.58
C ILE A 7 -23.90 26.50 -23.12
N CYS A 8 -25.10 26.39 -22.55
CA CYS A 8 -25.28 25.81 -21.22
C CYS A 8 -24.94 24.31 -21.17
N LEU A 9 -25.18 23.55 -22.25
CA LEU A 9 -24.83 22.12 -22.31
C LEU A 9 -23.31 21.91 -22.42
N ALA A 10 -22.59 22.83 -23.09
CA ALA A 10 -21.13 22.79 -23.16
C ALA A 10 -20.46 23.24 -21.85
N LEU A 11 -21.04 24.22 -21.14
CA LEU A 11 -20.56 24.64 -19.81
C LEU A 11 -20.88 23.63 -18.70
N LEU A 12 -22.00 22.91 -18.81
CA LEU A 12 -22.37 21.83 -17.87
C LEU A 12 -21.56 20.55 -18.10
N ALA A 13 -21.12 20.28 -19.33
CA ALA A 13 -20.20 19.18 -19.64
C ALA A 13 -18.75 19.43 -19.16
N CYS A 14 -18.38 20.69 -18.87
CA CYS A 14 -17.11 21.02 -18.21
C CYS A 14 -17.20 20.90 -16.67
N LEU A 15 -18.40 20.74 -16.10
CA LEU A 15 -18.63 20.68 -14.64
C LEU A 15 -18.82 19.25 -14.11
N PHE A 16 -18.83 18.24 -14.99
CA PHE A 16 -19.00 16.81 -14.67
C PHE A 16 -17.78 15.97 -15.10
N MET A 17 -16.60 16.58 -15.14
CA MET A 17 -15.42 15.79 -14.79
C MET A 17 -15.44 15.66 -13.27
N PRO A 18 -15.33 14.46 -12.68
CA PRO A 18 -14.77 14.40 -11.35
C PRO A 18 -13.36 14.99 -11.49
N LEU A 19 -13.21 16.27 -11.12
CA LEU A 19 -11.98 16.66 -10.49
C LEU A 19 -11.94 15.79 -9.24
N SER A 20 -11.28 14.64 -9.36
CA SER A 20 -10.47 14.18 -8.26
C SER A 20 -9.55 15.38 -7.96
N VAL A 21 -9.99 16.25 -7.06
CA VAL A 21 -9.06 17.07 -6.29
C VAL A 21 -8.33 16.07 -5.40
N ARG A 22 -7.43 15.30 -6.01
CA ARG A 22 -6.09 15.18 -5.46
C ARG A 22 -5.54 16.60 -5.50
N ALA A 23 -4.88 17.03 -4.44
CA ALA A 23 -3.90 18.08 -4.59
C ALA A 23 -2.74 17.54 -5.45
N ASP A 24 -3.01 17.23 -6.73
CA ASP A 24 -1.97 17.05 -7.73
C ASP A 24 -1.48 18.46 -8.06
N SER A 25 -0.57 18.97 -7.22
CA SER A 25 0.67 19.46 -7.85
C SER A 25 1.12 18.29 -8.71
N PRO A 26 1.30 18.42 -10.04
CA PRO A 26 1.57 17.28 -10.92
C PRO A 26 2.73 16.50 -10.32
N GLY A 27 2.38 15.46 -9.56
CA GLY A 27 3.31 14.75 -8.72
C GLY A 27 4.21 14.02 -9.68
N ASP A 28 5.50 14.08 -9.44
CA ASP A 28 6.41 13.31 -10.26
C ASP A 28 6.02 11.84 -10.13
N THR A 29 5.60 11.20 -11.23
CA THR A 29 5.13 9.81 -11.20
C THR A 29 6.29 8.86 -11.49
N PRO A 30 6.30 7.66 -10.90
CA PRO A 30 7.33 6.68 -11.17
C PRO A 30 7.32 6.27 -12.65
N ASP A 31 8.47 5.84 -13.16
CA ASP A 31 8.61 5.34 -14.54
C ASP A 31 7.85 4.01 -14.71
N TYR A 32 7.82 3.20 -13.64
CA TYR A 32 7.03 1.97 -13.56
C TYR A 32 6.71 1.61 -12.11
N TYR A 33 5.60 0.90 -11.92
CA TYR A 33 5.12 0.47 -10.61
C TYR A 33 5.80 -0.82 -10.17
N THR A 34 6.10 -0.90 -8.88
CA THR A 34 6.76 -2.03 -8.23
C THR A 34 6.04 -2.36 -6.93
N ASP A 35 6.33 -3.52 -6.35
CA ASP A 35 5.80 -3.92 -5.05
C ASP A 35 6.86 -4.76 -4.34
N TYR A 36 7.72 -4.11 -3.56
CA TYR A 36 8.74 -4.76 -2.76
C TYR A 36 9.15 -3.90 -1.56
N TYR A 37 9.90 -4.51 -0.64
CA TYR A 37 10.38 -3.84 0.56
C TYR A 37 11.88 -3.57 0.47
N VAL A 38 12.27 -2.42 1.00
CA VAL A 38 13.68 -2.08 1.24
C VAL A 38 13.88 -1.71 2.69
N VAL A 39 15.11 -1.86 3.17
CA VAL A 39 15.54 -1.34 4.47
C VAL A 39 16.60 -0.27 4.23
N VAL A 40 16.49 0.85 4.96
CA VAL A 40 17.44 1.96 4.88
C VAL A 40 18.79 1.52 5.45
N GLU A 41 19.84 1.60 4.63
CA GLU A 41 21.22 1.24 4.96
C GLU A 41 22.18 2.35 4.47
N SER A 42 21.90 3.60 4.86
CA SER A 42 22.67 4.79 4.47
C SER A 42 24.00 4.90 5.23
N VAL A 43 25.03 5.40 4.55
CA VAL A 43 26.34 5.68 5.19
C VAL A 43 26.24 6.79 6.23
N ASP A 44 25.32 7.73 6.01
CA ASP A 44 25.06 8.87 6.90
C ASP A 44 24.15 8.49 8.08
N GLY A 45 23.66 7.24 8.12
CA GLY A 45 22.79 6.73 9.17
C GLY A 45 21.29 7.03 8.97
N SER A 46 20.95 7.81 7.95
CA SER A 46 19.58 8.14 7.60
C SER A 46 19.45 8.61 6.14
N ILE A 47 18.21 8.74 5.66
CA ILE A 47 17.86 9.30 4.35
C ILE A 47 16.68 10.28 4.48
N ASP A 48 16.44 11.05 3.43
CA ASP A 48 15.30 11.96 3.34
C ASP A 48 14.34 11.55 2.22
N ILE A 49 13.10 12.03 2.31
CA ILE A 49 12.08 11.88 1.27
C ILE A 49 11.92 13.19 0.50
N TYR A 50 11.88 13.07 -0.83
CA TYR A 50 11.94 14.18 -1.78
C TYR A 50 10.66 14.26 -2.63
N SER A 51 10.27 15.47 -3.03
CA SER A 51 9.06 15.70 -3.83
C SER A 51 9.15 15.15 -5.26
N GLU A 52 10.37 15.05 -5.79
CA GLU A 52 10.66 14.53 -7.13
C GLU A 52 11.85 13.57 -7.04
N ALA A 53 12.10 12.79 -8.09
CA ALA A 53 13.26 11.89 -8.18
C ALA A 53 14.59 12.66 -8.35
N SER A 54 14.89 13.63 -7.49
CA SER A 54 16.11 14.42 -7.52
C SER A 54 16.48 14.93 -6.12
N ALA A 55 17.76 14.86 -5.79
CA ALA A 55 18.31 15.38 -4.53
C ALA A 55 18.23 16.90 -4.41
N ASN A 56 18.03 17.60 -5.53
CA ASN A 56 17.84 19.05 -5.57
C ASN A 56 16.37 19.47 -5.40
N SER A 57 15.45 18.50 -5.34
CA SER A 57 14.02 18.78 -5.18
C SER A 57 13.66 19.08 -3.71
N THR A 58 12.39 19.37 -3.46
CA THR A 58 11.94 19.77 -2.12
C THR A 58 11.99 18.57 -1.18
N LYS A 59 12.78 18.69 -0.12
CA LYS A 59 12.74 17.76 1.02
C LYS A 59 11.38 17.86 1.72
N LEU A 60 10.70 16.74 1.90
CA LEU A 60 9.33 16.67 2.43
C LEU A 60 9.28 16.44 3.94
N ASN A 61 10.23 15.69 4.48
CA ASN A 61 10.30 15.35 5.91
C ASN A 61 11.11 16.39 6.70
N ASN A 62 10.78 16.57 7.99
CA ASN A 62 11.62 17.34 8.92
C ASN A 62 12.66 16.42 9.56
N ASP A 63 12.22 15.27 10.08
CA ASP A 63 13.06 14.26 10.70
C ASP A 63 13.46 13.21 9.65
N PRO A 64 14.78 12.91 9.52
CA PRO A 64 15.28 11.97 8.52
C PRO A 64 14.92 10.53 8.88
N ILE A 65 14.69 9.70 7.87
CA ILE A 65 14.36 8.27 7.99
C ILE A 65 15.63 7.52 8.42
N PRO A 66 15.69 6.93 9.62
CA PRO A 66 16.89 6.30 10.13
C PRO A 66 17.19 4.97 9.45
N ASN A 67 18.45 4.53 9.55
CA ASN A 67 18.83 3.18 9.13
C ASN A 67 18.05 2.12 9.93
N GLY A 68 17.68 1.04 9.24
CA GLY A 68 16.85 -0.03 9.80
C GLY A 68 15.36 0.14 9.54
N THR A 69 14.90 1.33 9.14
CA THR A 69 13.50 1.54 8.74
C THR A 69 13.22 0.78 7.45
N ALA A 70 12.16 -0.02 7.48
CA ALA A 70 11.59 -0.68 6.32
C ALA A 70 10.65 0.26 5.57
N LEU A 71 10.82 0.29 4.25
CA LEU A 71 10.04 1.10 3.32
C LEU A 71 9.40 0.20 2.27
N HIS A 72 8.16 0.49 1.91
CA HIS A 72 7.44 -0.19 0.83
C HIS A 72 7.58 0.64 -0.45
N ILE A 73 8.18 0.05 -1.47
CA ILE A 73 8.46 0.75 -2.74
C ILE A 73 7.38 0.41 -3.75
N GLU A 74 6.53 1.39 -4.06
CA GLU A 74 5.40 1.27 -4.97
C GLU A 74 5.75 1.59 -6.43
N GLY A 75 6.91 2.19 -6.66
CA GLY A 75 7.41 2.46 -8.00
C GLY A 75 8.85 2.90 -8.00
N GLU A 76 9.45 2.89 -9.18
CA GLU A 76 10.82 3.32 -9.38
C GLU A 76 10.93 4.39 -10.45
N LYS A 77 11.95 5.24 -10.31
CA LYS A 77 12.29 6.23 -11.31
C LYS A 77 13.79 6.36 -11.46
N MET A 78 14.27 6.35 -12.70
CA MET A 78 15.67 6.61 -13.01
C MET A 78 15.83 8.09 -13.38
N ASN A 79 16.62 8.84 -12.61
CA ASN A 79 16.91 10.23 -12.93
C ASN A 79 18.37 10.56 -12.63
N GLU A 80 19.02 11.28 -13.54
CA GLU A 80 20.44 11.67 -13.44
C GLU A 80 21.41 10.50 -13.15
N GLY A 81 21.06 9.27 -13.57
CA GLY A 81 21.87 8.07 -13.35
C GLY A 81 21.73 7.45 -11.95
N ARG A 82 20.77 7.92 -11.14
CA ARG A 82 20.40 7.35 -9.84
C ARG A 82 18.99 6.76 -9.91
N ASN A 83 18.83 5.60 -9.24
CA ASN A 83 17.52 4.99 -9.02
C ASN A 83 16.86 5.58 -7.78
N TRP A 84 15.59 5.93 -7.91
CA TRP A 84 14.74 6.47 -6.86
C TRP A 84 13.53 5.56 -6.66
N GLY A 85 13.16 5.35 -5.40
CA GLY A 85 12.00 4.56 -5.02
C GLY A 85 10.88 5.50 -4.57
N TYR A 86 9.70 5.34 -5.16
CA TYR A 86 8.50 6.02 -4.74
C TYR A 86 7.88 5.28 -3.55
N VAL A 87 7.61 6.00 -2.47
CA VAL A 87 7.16 5.45 -1.18
C VAL A 87 6.19 6.40 -0.49
N GLU A 88 5.25 5.83 0.27
CA GLU A 88 4.50 6.54 1.28
C GLU A 88 5.14 6.36 2.66
N TYR A 89 5.47 7.47 3.33
CA TYR A 89 6.11 7.51 4.63
C TYR A 89 5.42 8.52 5.55
N HIS A 90 4.80 8.06 6.64
CA HIS A 90 3.97 8.88 7.54
C HIS A 90 2.96 9.78 6.80
N GLY A 91 2.29 9.25 5.78
CA GLY A 91 1.33 9.98 4.94
C GLY A 91 1.97 10.93 3.92
N MET A 92 3.30 11.01 3.87
CA MET A 92 4.03 11.76 2.84
C MET A 92 4.37 10.84 1.68
N ASN A 93 3.94 11.22 0.49
CA ASN A 93 4.28 10.53 -0.75
C ASN A 93 5.47 11.22 -1.41
N GLY A 94 6.50 10.46 -1.79
CA GLY A 94 7.68 11.02 -2.43
C GLY A 94 8.74 9.98 -2.78
N TYR A 95 9.93 10.46 -3.08
CA TYR A 95 11.04 9.65 -3.56
C TYR A 95 12.15 9.53 -2.52
N VAL A 96 12.68 8.32 -2.38
CA VAL A 96 13.86 8.02 -1.58
C VAL A 96 15.01 7.52 -2.47
N PRO A 97 16.27 7.84 -2.16
CA PRO A 97 17.43 7.36 -2.90
C PRO A 97 17.65 5.85 -2.67
N LEU A 98 17.51 5.02 -3.71
CA LEU A 98 17.64 3.56 -3.57
C LEU A 98 19.09 3.10 -3.43
N ASP A 99 20.08 3.94 -3.74
CA ASP A 99 21.50 3.68 -3.48
C ASP A 99 21.84 3.63 -1.98
N ALA A 100 20.98 4.19 -1.13
CA ALA A 100 21.08 4.15 0.32
C ALA A 100 20.13 3.13 0.96
N CYS A 101 19.52 2.26 0.15
CA CYS A 101 18.56 1.26 0.58
C CYS A 101 19.00 -0.14 0.11
N ARG A 102 18.55 -1.16 0.83
CA ARG A 102 18.77 -2.55 0.45
C ARG A 102 17.45 -3.27 0.31
N MET A 103 17.23 -3.92 -0.84
CA MET A 103 16.08 -4.79 -1.05
C MET A 103 16.08 -5.94 -0.05
N LYS A 104 14.91 -6.19 0.54
CA LYS A 104 14.68 -7.19 1.57
C LYS A 104 13.39 -7.94 1.31
N GLU A 105 13.38 -9.21 1.70
CA GLU A 105 12.13 -9.97 1.77
C GLU A 105 11.23 -9.38 2.87
N LEU A 106 9.92 -9.57 2.74
CA LEU A 106 8.96 -9.04 3.71
C LEU A 106 9.31 -9.41 5.16
N SER A 107 9.68 -10.68 5.41
CA SER A 107 10.03 -11.12 6.76
C SER A 107 11.26 -10.39 7.31
N GLU A 108 12.28 -10.16 6.48
CA GLU A 108 13.48 -9.43 6.89
C GLU A 108 13.20 -7.94 7.11
N ALA A 109 12.31 -7.35 6.32
CA ALA A 109 11.86 -5.97 6.48
C ALA A 109 11.08 -5.81 7.80
N VAL A 110 10.18 -6.76 8.11
CA VAL A 110 9.45 -6.81 9.38
C VAL A 110 10.39 -6.97 10.56
N GLU A 111 11.36 -7.89 10.50
CA GLU A 111 12.37 -8.07 11.55
C GLU A 111 13.19 -6.80 11.81
N SER A 112 13.51 -6.04 10.77
CA SER A 112 14.27 -4.79 10.89
C SER A 112 13.48 -3.73 11.66
N GLU A 113 12.18 -3.61 11.42
CA GLU A 113 11.28 -2.73 12.19
C GLU A 113 11.15 -3.16 13.65
N ILE A 114 10.98 -4.46 13.88
CA ILE A 114 10.89 -5.02 15.23
C ILE A 114 12.17 -4.70 16.03
N LEU A 115 13.33 -4.77 15.38
CA LEU A 115 14.61 -4.43 15.99
C LEU A 115 14.73 -2.93 16.28
N LEU A 116 14.27 -2.09 15.35
CA LEU A 116 14.32 -0.63 15.47
C LEU A 116 13.39 -0.10 16.56
N GLY A 117 12.13 -0.54 16.55
CA GLY A 117 11.09 -0.13 17.51
C GLY A 117 11.23 -0.77 18.90
N GLY A 118 11.98 -1.87 18.98
CA GLY A 118 12.15 -2.64 20.19
C GLY A 118 10.90 -3.46 20.53
N SER A 119 11.00 -4.78 20.40
CA SER A 119 9.92 -5.67 20.83
C SER A 119 9.93 -5.95 22.32
N LYS A 120 8.73 -6.21 22.84
CA LYS A 120 8.52 -6.76 24.19
C LYS A 120 7.67 -8.01 24.07
N ASP A 121 8.19 -9.11 24.61
CA ASP A 121 7.39 -10.31 24.80
C ASP A 121 6.38 -10.06 25.93
N VAL A 122 5.11 -10.25 25.61
CA VAL A 122 3.98 -9.93 26.48
C VAL A 122 2.97 -11.06 26.43
N ALA A 123 2.06 -11.09 27.39
CA ALA A 123 0.98 -12.08 27.40
C ALA A 123 -0.21 -11.46 28.13
N TYR A 124 -1.08 -10.79 27.39
CA TYR A 124 -2.31 -10.21 27.92
C TYR A 124 -3.38 -10.19 26.84
N ASP A 125 -4.61 -9.89 27.28
CA ASP A 125 -5.75 -9.88 26.40
C ASP A 125 -6.27 -8.45 26.18
N VAL A 126 -6.69 -8.18 24.95
CA VAL A 126 -7.37 -6.95 24.55
C VAL A 126 -8.73 -7.27 23.94
N GLU A 127 -9.61 -6.28 23.96
CA GLU A 127 -10.86 -6.29 23.21
C GLU A 127 -10.71 -5.39 21.99
N VAL A 128 -11.15 -5.86 20.83
CA VAL A 128 -11.24 -5.04 19.62
C VAL A 128 -12.27 -3.93 19.81
N ASP A 129 -11.89 -2.68 19.57
CA ASP A 129 -12.71 -1.49 19.79
C ASP A 129 -12.44 -0.41 18.72
N SER A 130 -12.49 -0.81 17.45
CA SER A 130 -12.26 0.10 16.31
C SER A 130 -13.47 0.99 16.02
N GLN A 131 -13.21 2.20 15.52
CA GLN A 131 -14.28 3.08 15.02
C GLN A 131 -14.96 2.51 13.75
N GLU A 132 -14.27 1.64 13.00
CA GLU A 132 -14.78 1.00 11.79
C GLU A 132 -15.61 -0.26 12.07
N GLY A 133 -15.67 -0.69 13.34
CA GLY A 133 -16.42 -1.88 13.76
C GLY A 133 -15.63 -3.20 13.63
N SER A 134 -14.45 -3.17 13.02
CA SER A 134 -13.53 -4.30 12.94
C SER A 134 -12.09 -3.83 12.80
N VAL A 135 -11.13 -4.72 13.05
CA VAL A 135 -9.70 -4.46 12.85
C VAL A 135 -9.08 -5.49 11.91
N ALA A 136 -8.28 -5.01 10.97
CA ALA A 136 -7.49 -5.85 10.06
C ALA A 136 -6.22 -6.37 10.75
N LEU A 137 -5.76 -7.55 10.33
CA LEU A 137 -4.46 -8.07 10.75
C LEU A 137 -3.45 -7.84 9.65
N TYR A 138 -2.31 -7.25 9.98
CA TYR A 138 -1.25 -6.87 9.05
C TYR A 138 -0.12 -7.91 9.02
N ARG A 139 0.66 -7.92 7.94
CA ARG A 139 1.79 -8.86 7.77
C ARG A 139 3.04 -8.42 8.54
N GLY A 140 3.03 -7.21 9.10
CA GLY A 140 4.09 -6.60 9.89
C GLY A 140 3.56 -5.44 10.76
N PRO A 141 4.38 -4.89 11.66
CA PRO A 141 4.01 -3.71 12.45
C PRO A 141 4.01 -2.47 11.56
N GLY A 142 2.82 -2.02 11.14
CA GLY A 142 2.66 -0.87 10.24
C GLY A 142 1.82 -1.18 9.02
N GLU A 143 1.02 -0.21 8.57
CA GLU A 143 0.11 -0.37 7.42
C GLU A 143 0.85 -0.64 6.10
N LYS A 144 2.10 -0.14 5.99
CA LYS A 144 3.02 -0.41 4.86
C LYS A 144 3.26 -1.89 4.56
N PHE A 145 3.07 -2.77 5.54
CA PHE A 145 3.21 -4.21 5.35
C PHE A 145 1.98 -4.89 4.75
N GLY A 146 0.90 -4.12 4.56
CA GLY A 146 -0.35 -4.60 4.01
C GLY A 146 -1.09 -5.56 4.93
N VAL A 147 -2.38 -5.72 4.66
CA VAL A 147 -3.25 -6.66 5.36
C VAL A 147 -2.83 -8.09 5.03
N ASN A 148 -2.77 -8.95 6.04
CA ASN A 148 -2.61 -10.39 5.87
C ASN A 148 -3.90 -10.98 5.31
N GLY A 149 -3.98 -11.11 3.99
CA GLY A 149 -5.18 -11.59 3.28
C GLY A 149 -5.61 -13.02 3.62
N ASN A 150 -4.79 -13.79 4.35
CA ASN A 150 -5.18 -15.10 4.88
C ASN A 150 -6.03 -15.00 6.16
N LEU A 151 -6.13 -13.80 6.74
CA LEU A 151 -6.84 -13.55 7.99
C LEU A 151 -7.99 -12.58 7.75
N GLU A 152 -9.19 -13.02 8.08
CA GLU A 152 -10.35 -12.11 8.08
C GLU A 152 -10.21 -11.08 9.19
N ALA A 153 -10.75 -9.88 8.94
CA ALA A 153 -10.88 -8.83 9.93
C ALA A 153 -11.61 -9.32 11.18
N ILE A 154 -11.28 -8.74 12.33
CA ILE A 154 -11.81 -9.14 13.61
C ILE A 154 -12.80 -8.09 14.08
N GLU A 155 -14.04 -8.49 14.28
CA GLU A 155 -15.12 -7.60 14.73
C GLU A 155 -14.88 -7.04 16.14
N ASN A 156 -15.44 -5.86 16.42
CA ASN A 156 -15.45 -5.28 17.76
C ASN A 156 -16.06 -6.24 18.80
N GLY A 157 -15.55 -6.15 20.03
CA GLY A 157 -15.99 -6.99 21.14
C GLY A 157 -15.36 -8.39 21.16
N LYS A 158 -14.56 -8.74 20.15
CA LYS A 158 -13.77 -9.98 20.17
C LYS A 158 -12.53 -9.81 21.03
N LYS A 159 -12.16 -10.88 21.71
CA LYS A 159 -10.97 -10.98 22.54
C LYS A 159 -9.77 -11.38 21.68
N LEU A 160 -8.67 -10.66 21.81
CA LEU A 160 -7.38 -10.97 21.20
C LEU A 160 -6.34 -11.22 22.28
N HIS A 161 -5.52 -12.24 22.07
CA HIS A 161 -4.35 -12.48 22.90
C HIS A 161 -3.12 -11.86 22.25
N ILE A 162 -2.44 -10.97 22.96
CA ILE A 162 -1.23 -10.30 22.47
C ILE A 162 -0.01 -11.01 23.05
N SER A 163 0.84 -11.54 22.17
CA SER A 163 2.08 -12.26 22.52
C SER A 163 3.34 -11.41 22.39
N GLN A 164 3.28 -10.34 21.59
CA GLN A 164 4.41 -9.44 21.37
C GLN A 164 3.88 -8.03 21.12
N GLU A 165 4.59 -7.03 21.62
CA GLU A 165 4.34 -5.61 21.35
C GLU A 165 5.55 -4.98 20.66
N VAL A 166 5.30 -4.09 19.70
CA VAL A 166 6.30 -3.26 19.02
C VAL A 166 5.77 -1.84 18.91
N GLU A 167 6.64 -0.86 19.15
CA GLU A 167 6.35 0.55 18.89
C GLU A 167 6.95 0.92 17.54
N GLY A 168 6.13 1.41 16.61
CA GLY A 168 6.58 1.91 15.31
C GLY A 168 7.33 3.24 15.46
N GLU A 169 8.02 3.65 14.39
CA GLU A 169 8.78 4.91 14.38
C GLU A 169 7.90 6.16 14.61
N ASP A 170 6.63 6.11 14.18
CA ASP A 170 5.62 7.15 14.44
C ASP A 170 5.07 7.13 15.88
N GLY A 171 5.48 6.17 16.71
CA GLY A 171 4.94 5.95 18.04
C GLY A 171 3.65 5.12 18.05
N SER A 172 3.16 4.65 16.89
CA SER A 172 2.02 3.73 16.83
C SER A 172 2.37 2.40 17.47
N LYS A 173 1.44 1.79 18.19
CA LYS A 173 1.68 0.54 18.92
C LYS A 173 1.03 -0.63 18.23
N TRP A 174 1.83 -1.66 18.00
CA TRP A 174 1.44 -2.84 17.26
C TRP A 174 1.56 -4.07 18.15
N GLY A 175 0.54 -4.93 18.12
CA GLY A 175 0.49 -6.19 18.86
C GLY A 175 0.51 -7.38 17.91
N LEU A 176 1.29 -8.41 18.22
CA LEU A 176 1.21 -9.69 17.53
C LEU A 176 0.13 -10.55 18.16
N THR A 177 -0.75 -11.09 17.34
CA THR A 177 -1.79 -12.05 17.73
C THR A 177 -1.81 -13.22 16.76
N SER A 178 -2.33 -14.36 17.21
CA SER A 178 -2.49 -15.56 16.39
C SER A 178 -3.97 -15.90 16.25
N LYS A 179 -4.44 -15.96 15.01
CA LYS A 179 -5.78 -16.41 14.63
C LYS A 179 -5.65 -17.67 13.78
N GLU A 180 -6.29 -18.75 14.20
CA GLU A 180 -6.27 -20.05 13.49
C GLU A 180 -4.86 -20.58 13.19
N GLY A 181 -3.88 -20.27 14.05
CA GLY A 181 -2.49 -20.67 13.88
C GLY A 181 -1.69 -19.83 12.88
N THR A 182 -2.29 -18.76 12.34
CA THR A 182 -1.61 -17.76 11.52
C THR A 182 -1.44 -16.47 12.32
N GLU A 183 -0.22 -15.95 12.33
CA GLU A 183 0.11 -14.72 13.04
C GLU A 183 -0.25 -13.48 12.22
N GLY A 184 -0.60 -12.40 12.91
CA GLY A 184 -0.88 -11.11 12.31
C GLY A 184 -0.72 -9.98 13.32
N TRP A 185 -0.34 -8.81 12.81
CA TRP A 185 -0.13 -7.60 13.59
C TRP A 185 -1.41 -6.78 13.66
N VAL A 186 -1.74 -6.29 14.85
CA VAL A 186 -2.93 -5.48 15.10
C VAL A 186 -2.51 -4.11 15.63
N ASN A 187 -3.13 -3.03 15.14
CA ASN A 187 -2.95 -1.71 15.73
C ASN A 187 -3.64 -1.69 17.12
N LEU A 188 -2.87 -1.46 18.17
CA LEU A 188 -3.36 -1.48 19.55
C LEU A 188 -4.18 -0.23 19.91
N GLU A 189 -4.12 0.83 19.12
CA GLU A 189 -4.97 2.01 19.27
C GLU A 189 -6.45 1.69 18.98
N ASP A 190 -6.70 0.69 18.12
CA ASP A 190 -8.03 0.16 17.82
C ASP A 190 -8.47 -0.95 18.80
N THR A 191 -7.82 -1.01 19.96
CA THR A 191 -8.11 -1.97 21.01
C THR A 191 -8.24 -1.29 22.37
N LYS A 192 -8.97 -1.93 23.27
CA LYS A 192 -9.03 -1.55 24.69
C LYS A 192 -8.60 -2.70 25.57
N LYS A 193 -8.13 -2.37 26.76
CA LYS A 193 -7.83 -3.38 27.78
C LYS A 193 -9.07 -4.24 28.03
N TRP A 194 -8.90 -5.56 27.94
CA TRP A 194 -9.96 -6.49 28.27
C TRP A 194 -10.37 -6.30 29.73
N GLN A 195 -11.66 -6.04 29.96
CA GLN A 195 -12.25 -6.07 31.29
C GLN A 195 -13.14 -7.30 31.35
N ASP A 196 -12.90 -8.17 32.32
CA ASP A 196 -13.74 -9.35 32.52
C ASP A 196 -15.20 -8.90 32.71
N ARG A 197 -16.04 -9.24 31.72
CA ARG A 197 -17.49 -9.00 31.72
C ARG A 197 -18.23 -9.89 32.74
N GLU A 198 -17.62 -10.19 33.89
CA GLU A 198 -18.24 -10.90 35.01
C GLU A 198 -19.02 -9.95 35.96
N ASN A 199 -19.66 -8.89 35.45
CA ASN A 199 -20.65 -8.16 36.24
C ASN A 199 -21.78 -7.57 35.39
N VAL A 200 -22.59 -8.44 34.79
CA VAL A 200 -23.88 -8.07 34.16
C VAL A 200 -25.08 -8.77 34.80
N SER A 201 -24.93 -9.37 35.98
CA SER A 201 -26.07 -9.90 36.74
C SER A 201 -26.93 -8.83 37.44
N ASP A 202 -26.52 -7.56 37.47
CA ASP A 202 -27.25 -6.50 38.16
C ASP A 202 -28.15 -5.63 37.26
N MET A 203 -28.32 -5.96 35.96
CA MET A 203 -29.09 -5.13 35.01
C MET A 203 -30.40 -5.77 34.49
N PHE A 204 -31.03 -6.64 35.29
CA PHE A 204 -32.42 -7.06 35.09
C PHE A 204 -33.14 -7.17 36.45
N SER A 205 -33.53 -6.03 37.02
CA SER A 205 -34.59 -5.95 38.04
C SER A 205 -35.13 -4.53 38.10
N MET A 206 -35.86 -4.15 37.06
CA MET A 206 -36.77 -3.01 37.10
C MET A 206 -38.19 -3.54 37.00
N GLU A 207 -38.72 -3.99 38.14
CA GLU A 207 -40.16 -4.11 38.39
C GLU A 207 -40.45 -3.77 39.86
N ASN A 208 -41.19 -2.68 40.02
CA ASN A 208 -42.10 -2.28 41.10
C ASN A 208 -42.05 -2.90 42.51
N ALA A 209 -42.10 -1.94 43.45
CA ALA A 209 -42.94 -1.89 44.65
C ALA A 209 -42.44 -2.50 45.98
N ASP A 210 -42.27 -1.55 46.91
CA ASP A 210 -42.69 -1.58 48.31
C ASP A 210 -42.02 -2.55 49.29
N SER A 211 -41.36 -1.92 50.27
CA SER A 211 -41.19 -2.36 51.66
C SER A 211 -40.46 -3.67 52.00
N VAL A 212 -39.68 -3.53 53.08
CA VAL A 212 -39.09 -4.58 53.94
C VAL A 212 -37.68 -5.06 53.56
N SER A 213 -36.73 -4.45 54.28
CA SER A 213 -35.42 -5.02 54.60
C SER A 213 -35.54 -6.46 55.13
N PRO A 214 -34.66 -7.36 54.68
CA PRO A 214 -33.80 -7.97 55.69
C PRO A 214 -32.33 -8.03 55.26
N SER A 215 -31.46 -7.75 56.24
CA SER A 215 -30.01 -7.94 56.19
C SER A 215 -29.65 -9.34 55.65
N ARG A 216 -29.07 -9.40 54.45
CA ARG A 216 -28.29 -10.55 53.97
C ARG A 216 -26.80 -10.23 54.09
N LYS A 217 -26.10 -11.03 54.90
CA LYS A 217 -24.65 -11.02 55.01
C LYS A 217 -24.02 -11.24 53.64
N LYS A 218 -23.22 -10.29 53.20
CA LYS A 218 -22.34 -10.35 52.04
C LYS A 218 -21.23 -11.38 52.31
N THR A 219 -21.37 -12.59 51.79
CA THR A 219 -20.25 -13.54 51.68
C THR A 219 -19.37 -13.08 50.51
N ALA A 220 -18.15 -12.65 50.82
CA ALA A 220 -17.13 -12.34 49.84
C ALA A 220 -16.73 -13.61 49.06
N PRO A 221 -16.58 -13.55 47.72
CA PRO A 221 -16.04 -14.68 46.98
C PRO A 221 -14.54 -14.83 47.29
N THR A 222 -14.14 -16.07 47.55
CA THR A 222 -12.75 -16.49 47.70
C THR A 222 -12.04 -16.32 46.36
N ALA A 223 -10.98 -15.51 46.31
CA ALA A 223 -10.13 -15.39 45.13
C ALA A 223 -9.46 -16.74 44.85
N THR A 224 -9.77 -17.33 43.70
CA THR A 224 -9.03 -18.47 43.14
C THR A 224 -7.63 -17.98 42.77
N PRO A 225 -6.54 -18.58 43.27
CA PRO A 225 -5.19 -18.12 42.94
C PRO A 225 -4.90 -18.38 41.46
N THR A 226 -4.64 -17.31 40.72
CA THR A 226 -4.08 -17.33 39.36
C THR A 226 -2.77 -18.12 39.37
N PRO A 227 -2.57 -19.11 38.48
CA PRO A 227 -1.32 -19.87 38.43
C PRO A 227 -0.14 -18.92 38.19
N LYS A 228 0.88 -19.02 39.04
CA LYS A 228 2.14 -18.28 38.90
C LYS A 228 2.78 -18.66 37.55
N PRO A 229 3.21 -17.70 36.73
CA PRO A 229 3.87 -18.00 35.46
C PRO A 229 5.11 -18.85 35.72
N THR A 230 5.15 -20.02 35.08
CA THR A 230 6.31 -20.89 35.05
C THR A 230 7.36 -20.22 34.17
N ALA A 231 8.54 -19.93 34.71
CA ALA A 231 9.63 -19.37 33.92
C ALA A 231 10.03 -20.37 32.83
N THR A 232 9.72 -20.05 31.58
CA THR A 232 10.23 -20.75 30.41
C THR A 232 11.74 -20.52 30.35
N PRO A 233 12.57 -21.57 30.17
CA PRO A 233 14.02 -21.41 30.14
C PRO A 233 14.41 -20.46 28.99
N THR A 234 15.15 -19.41 29.34
CA THR A 234 15.78 -18.51 28.37
C THR A 234 16.69 -19.33 27.46
N PRO A 235 16.52 -19.30 26.13
CA PRO A 235 17.41 -20.01 25.23
C PRO A 235 18.85 -19.47 25.41
N GLU A 236 19.81 -20.38 25.50
CA GLU A 236 21.22 -20.05 25.58
C GLU A 236 21.65 -19.34 24.28
N PRO A 237 22.45 -18.27 24.33
CA PRO A 237 22.85 -17.53 23.15
C PRO A 237 23.58 -18.44 22.16
N THR A 238 22.93 -18.73 21.03
CA THR A 238 23.51 -19.47 19.93
C THR A 238 24.64 -18.62 19.34
N ALA A 239 25.86 -19.16 19.33
CA ALA A 239 27.03 -18.46 18.77
C ALA A 239 26.74 -18.07 17.31
N THR A 240 26.73 -16.76 17.05
CA THR A 240 26.55 -16.21 15.71
C THR A 240 27.71 -16.68 14.84
N PRO A 241 27.46 -17.29 13.67
CA PRO A 241 28.54 -17.74 12.79
C PRO A 241 29.39 -16.53 12.37
N THR A 242 30.70 -16.64 12.56
CA THR A 242 31.65 -15.62 12.12
C THR A 242 31.58 -15.52 10.59
N PRO A 243 31.37 -14.33 10.01
CA PRO A 243 31.30 -14.19 8.56
C PRO A 243 32.62 -14.63 7.92
N THR A 244 32.52 -15.58 7.00
CA THR A 244 33.65 -16.02 6.17
C THR A 244 34.11 -14.84 5.30
N PRO A 245 35.42 -14.53 5.24
CA PRO A 245 35.90 -13.40 4.45
C PRO A 245 35.53 -13.58 2.97
N THR A 246 34.76 -12.64 2.45
CA THR A 246 34.36 -12.57 1.04
C THR A 246 35.60 -12.32 0.19
N ALA A 247 35.82 -13.17 -0.83
CA ALA A 247 36.93 -13.00 -1.76
C ALA A 247 36.86 -11.62 -2.43
N THR A 248 37.95 -10.87 -2.35
CA THR A 248 38.07 -9.55 -2.98
C THR A 248 37.91 -9.71 -4.50
N PRO A 249 37.03 -8.93 -5.16
CA PRO A 249 36.84 -9.05 -6.60
C PRO A 249 38.13 -8.70 -7.33
N THR A 250 38.56 -9.60 -8.20
CA THR A 250 39.71 -9.39 -9.10
C THR A 250 39.38 -8.25 -10.06
N PRO A 251 40.26 -7.25 -10.24
CA PRO A 251 39.98 -6.12 -11.13
C PRO A 251 39.76 -6.60 -12.57
N THR A 252 38.68 -6.13 -13.17
CA THR A 252 38.31 -6.39 -14.57
C THR A 252 39.39 -5.79 -15.50
N PRO A 253 39.88 -6.52 -16.51
CA PRO A 253 40.86 -5.98 -17.44
C PRO A 253 40.32 -4.76 -18.18
N SER A 254 41.17 -3.73 -18.32
CA SER A 254 40.87 -2.48 -19.02
C SER A 254 40.54 -2.74 -20.50
N PRO A 255 39.56 -2.03 -21.09
CA PRO A 255 39.20 -2.21 -22.50
C PRO A 255 40.37 -1.84 -23.41
N THR A 256 40.63 -2.70 -24.39
CA THR A 256 41.62 -2.48 -25.46
C THR A 256 41.20 -1.26 -26.29
N PRO A 257 42.11 -0.33 -26.62
CA PRO A 257 41.76 0.86 -27.39
C PRO A 257 41.25 0.49 -28.79
N THR A 258 40.15 1.11 -29.20
CA THR A 258 39.56 1.00 -30.54
C THR A 258 40.52 1.59 -31.57
N PRO A 259 40.80 0.89 -32.69
CA PRO A 259 41.65 1.43 -33.76
C PRO A 259 41.02 2.67 -34.39
N GLU A 260 41.86 3.65 -34.70
CA GLU A 260 41.48 4.93 -35.31
C GLU A 260 40.95 4.72 -36.74
N PRO A 261 39.90 5.46 -37.16
CA PRO A 261 39.29 5.25 -38.48
C PRO A 261 40.24 5.60 -39.62
N THR A 262 40.38 4.67 -40.57
CA THR A 262 41.12 4.87 -41.81
C THR A 262 40.38 5.84 -42.73
N ALA A 263 41.11 6.80 -43.32
CA ALA A 263 40.54 7.81 -44.21
C ALA A 263 39.83 7.20 -45.44
N THR A 264 38.61 7.65 -45.69
CA THR A 264 37.81 7.31 -46.87
C THR A 264 38.47 7.84 -48.16
N PRO A 265 38.62 7.02 -49.22
CA PRO A 265 39.19 7.48 -50.49
C PRO A 265 38.28 8.49 -51.20
N GLU A 266 38.91 9.43 -51.90
CA GLU A 266 38.29 10.53 -52.64
C GLU A 266 37.46 10.03 -53.84
N PRO A 267 36.28 10.62 -54.13
CA PRO A 267 35.41 10.15 -55.20
C PRO A 267 36.01 10.39 -56.58
N THR A 268 36.06 9.33 -57.40
CA THR A 268 36.39 9.40 -58.83
C THR A 268 35.24 9.97 -59.64
N ASN A 269 35.54 10.93 -60.53
CA ASN A 269 34.59 11.59 -61.41
C ASN A 269 33.83 10.60 -62.32
N THR A 270 32.50 10.66 -62.26
CA THR A 270 31.56 9.94 -63.14
C THR A 270 31.58 10.55 -64.56
N PRO A 271 31.74 9.76 -65.64
CA PRO A 271 31.68 10.29 -67.00
C PRO A 271 30.25 10.72 -67.41
N ALA A 272 30.20 11.73 -68.28
CA ALA A 272 28.97 12.38 -68.74
C ALA A 272 28.04 11.45 -69.57
N PRO A 273 26.71 11.64 -69.50
CA PRO A 273 25.76 10.79 -70.21
C PRO A 273 25.79 11.03 -71.73
N THR A 274 25.81 9.94 -72.48
CA THR A 274 25.63 9.92 -73.93
C THR A 274 24.13 9.93 -74.26
N ALA A 275 23.69 10.86 -75.12
CA ALA A 275 22.31 10.93 -75.59
C ALA A 275 21.99 9.73 -76.50
N THR A 276 20.81 9.12 -76.35
CA THR A 276 20.30 8.09 -77.25
C THR A 276 18.79 8.28 -77.45
N GLU A 277 18.34 8.09 -78.68
CA GLU A 277 17.10 8.61 -79.28
C GLU A 277 15.80 7.87 -78.92
N LYS A 278 14.69 8.58 -79.19
CA LYS A 278 13.26 8.21 -79.16
C LYS A 278 12.88 7.24 -80.32
N PRO A 279 12.01 6.21 -80.14
CA PRO A 279 10.52 6.28 -80.38
C PRO A 279 9.69 5.46 -79.35
N GLU A 280 8.52 5.91 -78.86
CA GLU A 280 7.13 5.94 -79.42
C GLU A 280 6.28 4.67 -79.13
N ASP A 281 5.04 4.93 -78.65
CA ASP A 281 3.84 4.08 -78.43
C ASP A 281 3.62 3.21 -77.15
N THR A 282 2.82 3.77 -76.21
CA THR A 282 1.45 3.38 -75.75
C THR A 282 1.04 1.89 -75.63
N PRO A 283 0.15 1.42 -74.69
CA PRO A 283 -0.50 2.03 -73.49
C PRO A 283 -0.42 1.24 -72.15
N ALA A 284 -0.76 1.98 -71.08
CA ALA A 284 -1.47 1.63 -69.82
C ALA A 284 -2.45 0.42 -69.84
N ALA A 285 -2.89 -0.24 -68.76
CA ALA A 285 -2.61 -0.25 -67.32
C ALA A 285 -3.49 -1.36 -66.66
N ALA A 286 -3.09 -1.79 -65.46
CA ALA A 286 -3.91 -2.28 -64.33
C ALA A 286 -4.58 -3.68 -64.35
N ALA A 287 -4.17 -4.51 -63.39
CA ALA A 287 -4.94 -5.58 -62.70
C ALA A 287 -4.36 -5.68 -61.27
N ALA A 288 -5.17 -5.44 -60.22
CA ALA A 288 -5.78 -6.44 -59.31
C ALA A 288 -4.84 -6.85 -58.14
N ASP A 289 -5.24 -7.13 -56.89
CA ASP A 289 -6.48 -7.05 -56.10
C ASP A 289 -6.15 -7.58 -54.65
N SER A 290 -7.02 -7.26 -53.69
CA SER A 290 -7.40 -8.01 -52.46
C SER A 290 -6.50 -8.16 -51.21
N GLU A 291 -7.00 -7.53 -50.13
CA GLU A 291 -7.32 -7.96 -48.74
C GLU A 291 -6.67 -9.21 -48.10
N VAL A 292 -6.44 -9.15 -46.77
CA VAL A 292 -6.93 -10.12 -45.75
C VAL A 292 -6.69 -9.59 -44.32
N GLU A 293 -7.75 -9.61 -43.52
CA GLU A 293 -7.85 -9.48 -42.05
C GLU A 293 -7.40 -10.75 -41.31
N THR A 294 -6.81 -10.64 -40.10
CA THR A 294 -7.03 -11.66 -39.05
C THR A 294 -7.11 -11.08 -37.64
N SER A 295 -8.28 -11.31 -37.05
CA SER A 295 -8.73 -11.30 -35.66
C SER A 295 -7.85 -12.06 -34.65
N GLY A 296 -7.94 -11.63 -33.38
CA GLY A 296 -7.54 -12.38 -32.18
C GLY A 296 -8.24 -11.84 -30.92
N GLU A 297 -9.44 -12.35 -30.63
CA GLU A 297 -10.21 -12.17 -29.38
C GLU A 297 -9.50 -12.75 -28.15
N ASN A 298 -9.76 -12.17 -26.96
CA ASN A 298 -9.66 -12.89 -25.68
C ASN A 298 -10.90 -12.65 -24.80
N VAL A 299 -11.26 -13.69 -24.04
CA VAL A 299 -12.57 -14.00 -23.47
C VAL A 299 -12.69 -13.69 -21.97
N LYS A 300 -13.91 -13.26 -21.57
CA LYS A 300 -14.67 -13.47 -20.31
C LYS A 300 -13.92 -13.65 -18.96
N ALA A 301 -14.34 -12.89 -17.94
CA ALA A 301 -15.22 -13.38 -16.87
C ALA A 301 -15.66 -12.25 -15.91
N ALA A 302 -16.90 -12.36 -15.44
CA ALA A 302 -17.57 -11.43 -14.55
C ALA A 302 -17.11 -11.59 -13.08
N SER A 303 -16.90 -10.47 -12.40
CA SER A 303 -16.88 -10.40 -10.94
C SER A 303 -17.99 -9.45 -10.49
N TRP A 304 -18.84 -9.99 -9.64
CA TRP A 304 -20.13 -9.51 -9.18
C TRP A 304 -19.94 -9.23 -7.70
N ILE A 305 -19.58 -8.00 -7.30
CA ILE A 305 -19.63 -7.60 -5.90
C ILE A 305 -20.19 -6.18 -5.77
N SER A 306 -21.33 -6.18 -5.11
CA SER A 306 -22.05 -5.17 -4.36
C SER A 306 -21.21 -4.05 -3.73
N ASP A 307 -21.18 -2.88 -4.38
CA ASP A 307 -20.72 -1.64 -3.74
C ASP A 307 -21.81 -1.05 -2.82
N PRO A 308 -21.50 -0.68 -1.56
CA PRO A 308 -22.44 -0.12 -0.59
C PRO A 308 -23.00 1.26 -0.96
N LEU A 309 -22.46 1.90 -2.00
CA LEU A 309 -22.92 3.21 -2.51
C LEU A 309 -24.09 3.09 -3.50
N ILE A 310 -24.34 1.90 -4.07
CA ILE A 310 -25.53 1.66 -4.91
C ILE A 310 -26.81 1.68 -4.05
N TRP A 311 -26.71 1.28 -2.77
CA TRP A 311 -27.84 1.30 -1.84
C TRP A 311 -28.26 2.73 -1.48
N ILE A 312 -27.34 3.67 -1.33
CA ILE A 312 -27.65 5.08 -1.00
C ILE A 312 -28.40 5.74 -2.16
N GLY A 313 -28.00 5.44 -3.41
CA GLY A 313 -28.73 5.88 -4.61
C GLY A 313 -30.14 5.29 -4.70
N ILE A 314 -30.31 4.00 -4.42
CA ILE A 314 -31.62 3.33 -4.43
C ILE A 314 -32.53 3.89 -3.31
N PHE A 315 -32.01 4.17 -2.12
CA PHE A 315 -32.77 4.79 -1.03
C PHE A 315 -33.20 6.23 -1.36
N ALA A 316 -32.34 7.03 -1.98
CA ALA A 316 -32.68 8.38 -2.42
C ALA A 316 -33.76 8.37 -3.52
N CYS A 317 -33.68 7.43 -4.47
CA CYS A 317 -34.70 7.25 -5.50
C CYS A 317 -36.04 6.76 -4.92
N LEU A 318 -36.03 5.82 -3.97
CA LEU A 318 -37.26 5.37 -3.30
C LEU A 318 -37.92 6.46 -2.46
N ALA A 319 -37.14 7.30 -1.77
CA ALA A 319 -37.66 8.45 -1.03
C ALA A 319 -38.31 9.50 -1.95
N ALA A 320 -37.71 9.77 -3.12
CA ALA A 320 -38.27 10.67 -4.12
C ALA A 320 -39.58 10.13 -4.73
N VAL A 321 -39.65 8.82 -5.00
CA VAL A 321 -40.86 8.16 -5.52
C VAL A 321 -41.99 8.17 -4.49
N LEU A 322 -41.70 7.93 -3.21
CA LEU A 322 -42.70 8.01 -2.13
C LEU A 322 -43.22 9.45 -1.94
N LEU A 323 -42.36 10.47 -2.04
CA LEU A 323 -42.76 11.88 -2.00
C LEU A 323 -43.65 12.25 -3.20
N LEU A 324 -43.35 11.73 -4.39
CA LEU A 324 -44.20 11.90 -5.57
C LEU A 324 -45.56 11.24 -5.40
N ILE A 325 -45.62 9.99 -4.92
CA ILE A 325 -46.89 9.29 -4.67
C ILE A 325 -47.71 10.01 -3.58
N TYR A 326 -47.07 10.52 -2.53
CA TYR A 326 -47.72 11.33 -1.50
C TYR A 326 -48.34 12.61 -2.09
N HIS A 327 -47.62 13.30 -3.00
CA HIS A 327 -48.13 14.49 -3.67
C HIS A 327 -49.26 14.20 -4.68
N PHE A 328 -49.24 13.03 -5.31
CA PHE A 328 -50.31 12.60 -6.23
C PHE A 328 -51.57 12.10 -5.50
N LYS A 329 -51.46 11.51 -4.30
CA LYS A 329 -52.64 11.16 -3.48
C LYS A 329 -53.30 12.36 -2.77
N LYS A 330 -52.61 13.51 -2.69
CA LYS A 330 -53.12 14.74 -2.08
C LYS A 330 -53.79 15.70 -3.08
N LYS A 331 -53.95 15.27 -4.34
CA LYS A 331 -54.74 15.94 -5.37
C LYS A 331 -56.01 15.17 -5.66
#